data_AF-A0A835YPW5-F1
#
_entry.id   AF-A0A835YPW5-F1
#
_cell.length_a   1.000
_cell.length_b   1.000
_cell.length_c   1.000
_cell.angle_alpha   90.00
_cell.angle_beta   90.00
_cell.angle_gamma   90.00
#
_symmetry.space_group_name_H-M   'P 1'
#
loop_
_entity.id
_entity.type
_entity.pdbx_description
1 polymer ?
#
loop_
_entity_poly.entity_id
_entity_poly.type
_entity_poly.pdbx_seq_one_letter_code
_entity_poly.pdbx_strand_id
1 'polypeptide(L)'
;MRLALWLTLVSGLACKALCMEPLTVVLEPDEKACFYEIVTPEDEGDRTVEVFVLRGNRLSVGLTVRGPFKQQQAGHPATSMKAALETSEVVAEQDEMEHDPSMFGQTHKQGFNAAAGVYEICLDNSGPGVLGSPGRKLVQLQVRADARITADAAAAARERESARLAASAAAAKGAPAATDDLGALATQLLRLRAELDAVDAKQARERRRLAVHSASEQRASAGMMLGSALETLVFIGAGVFQVAFIARWFRGRAGGGAGSARGTHQWA
;
A
#
# COMPACT_ATOMS: atom_id res chain seq x y z
N MET A 1 28.19 9.94 50.32
CA MET A 1 27.99 10.42 48.94
C MET A 1 28.41 9.34 47.93
N ARG A 2 27.58 8.32 47.70
CA ARG A 2 27.75 7.31 46.63
C ARG A 2 26.40 6.64 46.38
N LEU A 3 25.59 7.18 45.46
CA LEU A 3 24.38 6.52 44.93
C LEU A 3 23.77 7.43 43.86
N ALA A 4 24.36 7.47 42.67
CA ALA A 4 23.79 8.13 41.50
C ALA A 4 24.50 7.68 40.22
N LEU A 5 24.47 6.37 39.89
CA LEU A 5 25.02 5.92 38.61
C LEU A 5 24.49 4.54 38.16
N TRP A 6 23.17 4.33 38.12
CA TRP A 6 22.61 3.03 37.66
C TRP A 6 21.34 3.12 36.81
N LEU A 7 20.96 4.29 36.27
CA LEU A 7 19.63 4.47 35.65
C LEU A 7 19.61 4.83 34.14
N THR A 8 20.71 4.62 33.40
CA THR A 8 20.78 5.04 31.97
C THR A 8 20.91 3.90 30.95
N LEU A 9 20.57 2.65 31.29
CA LEU A 9 20.86 1.50 30.39
C LEU A 9 19.66 0.63 29.96
N VAL A 10 18.41 1.03 30.27
CA VAL A 10 17.22 0.19 29.95
C VAL A 10 16.44 0.67 28.71
N SER A 11 16.74 1.85 28.16
CA SER A 11 15.93 2.45 27.07
C SER A 11 16.31 2.00 25.65
N GLY A 12 17.31 1.12 25.47
CA GLY A 12 17.86 0.78 24.14
C GLY A 12 17.23 -0.43 23.43
N LEU A 13 16.47 -1.30 24.11
CA LEU A 13 16.02 -2.57 23.52
C LEU A 13 14.58 -2.58 22.99
N ALA A 14 13.76 -1.55 23.26
CA ALA A 14 12.34 -1.60 22.92
C ALA A 14 11.99 -1.22 21.47
N CYS A 15 12.96 -0.75 20.67
CA CYS A 15 12.70 -0.22 19.32
C CYS A 15 13.23 -1.10 18.17
N LYS A 16 13.58 -2.37 18.42
CA LYS A 16 13.97 -3.29 17.33
C LYS A 16 12.80 -4.06 16.71
N ALA A 17 11.68 -4.20 17.42
CA ALA A 17 10.61 -5.13 17.01
C ALA A 17 9.37 -4.48 16.36
N LEU A 18 9.23 -3.14 16.32
CA LEU A 18 7.87 -2.56 16.21
C LEU A 18 7.64 -1.44 15.18
N CYS A 19 8.64 -1.01 14.39
CA CYS A 19 8.39 0.06 13.42
C CYS A 19 9.10 -0.17 12.07
N MET A 20 8.80 -1.28 11.38
CA MET A 20 8.93 -1.24 9.92
C MET A 20 7.76 -0.44 9.37
N GLU A 21 8.01 0.84 9.15
CA GLU A 21 7.10 1.74 8.47
C GLU A 21 6.85 1.21 7.04
N PRO A 22 5.59 1.14 6.59
CA PRO A 22 5.29 0.57 5.29
C PRO A 22 5.88 1.45 4.17
N LEU A 23 6.69 0.84 3.32
CA LEU A 23 7.37 1.50 2.22
C LEU A 23 6.38 1.74 1.07
N THR A 24 6.21 2.99 0.66
CA THR A 24 5.33 3.32 -0.48
C THR A 24 6.17 3.63 -1.71
N VAL A 25 5.91 2.91 -2.80
CA VAL A 25 6.66 3.01 -4.06
C VAL A 25 5.70 3.21 -5.22
N VAL A 26 6.12 4.07 -6.14
CA VAL A 26 5.47 4.24 -7.44
C VAL A 26 6.20 3.34 -8.42
N LEU A 27 5.45 2.51 -9.15
CA LEU A 27 5.94 1.70 -10.25
C LEU A 27 5.41 2.28 -11.57
N GLU A 28 6.31 2.69 -12.45
CA GLU A 28 6.01 3.08 -13.82
C GLU A 28 5.65 1.84 -14.68
N PRO A 29 5.04 2.03 -15.86
CA PRO A 29 4.78 0.94 -16.80
C PRO A 29 6.05 0.15 -17.13
N ASP A 30 5.97 -1.18 -17.11
CA ASP A 30 7.10 -2.09 -17.39
C ASP A 30 8.32 -1.90 -16.47
N GLU A 31 8.14 -1.24 -15.34
CA GLU A 31 9.17 -1.06 -14.33
C GLU A 31 9.19 -2.23 -13.33
N LYS A 32 10.40 -2.63 -12.94
CA LYS A 32 10.66 -3.57 -11.86
C LYS A 32 11.49 -2.89 -10.78
N ALA A 33 10.94 -2.79 -9.57
CA ALA A 33 11.64 -2.23 -8.41
C ALA A 33 12.00 -3.34 -7.42
N CYS A 34 13.26 -3.40 -6.99
CA CYS A 34 13.74 -4.40 -6.04
C CYS A 34 14.26 -3.76 -4.75
N PHE A 35 13.96 -4.38 -3.62
CA PHE A 35 14.35 -3.96 -2.28
C PHE A 35 15.19 -5.05 -1.64
N TYR A 36 16.14 -4.66 -0.81
CA TYR A 36 17.02 -5.60 -0.12
C TYR A 36 16.76 -5.55 1.38
N GLU A 37 16.47 -6.71 1.98
CA GLU A 37 16.32 -6.87 3.43
C GLU A 37 17.45 -7.75 3.97
N ILE A 38 18.11 -7.30 5.02
CA ILE A 38 19.16 -8.05 5.69
C ILE A 38 18.55 -8.74 6.90
N VAL A 39 18.54 -10.07 6.88
CA VAL A 39 18.07 -10.91 7.99
C VAL A 39 19.29 -11.35 8.80
N THR A 40 19.34 -10.96 10.06
CA THR A 40 20.42 -11.37 10.97
C THR A 40 20.13 -12.77 11.54
N PRO A 41 21.13 -13.47 12.10
CA PRO A 41 20.92 -14.77 12.77
C PRO A 41 19.92 -14.71 13.94
N GLU A 42 19.75 -13.55 14.58
CA GLU A 42 18.78 -13.33 15.66
C GLU A 42 17.34 -13.20 15.13
N ASP A 43 17.22 -12.92 13.85
CA ASP A 43 16.00 -12.52 13.15
C ASP A 43 15.47 -13.61 12.20
N GLU A 44 16.08 -14.81 12.23
CA GLU A 44 15.65 -15.98 11.47
C GLU A 44 14.25 -16.45 11.86
N GLY A 45 13.53 -17.00 10.89
CA GLY A 45 12.19 -17.56 11.08
C GLY A 45 11.21 -17.11 10.02
N ASP A 46 9.92 -17.32 10.29
CA ASP A 46 8.87 -17.01 9.35
C ASP A 46 8.70 -15.49 9.19
N ARG A 47 8.71 -15.04 7.94
CA ARG A 47 8.50 -13.66 7.49
C ARG A 47 7.30 -13.62 6.55
N THR A 48 6.49 -12.59 6.64
CA THR A 48 5.43 -12.31 5.66
C THR A 48 5.72 -11.00 4.95
N VAL A 49 5.74 -11.05 3.61
CA VAL A 49 5.69 -9.86 2.76
C VAL A 49 4.23 -9.54 2.49
N GLU A 50 3.78 -8.36 2.91
CA GLU A 50 2.48 -7.81 2.56
C GLU A 50 2.64 -6.74 1.48
N VAL A 51 1.91 -6.90 0.38
CA VAL A 51 1.90 -5.95 -0.73
C VAL A 51 0.49 -5.42 -0.91
N PHE A 52 0.33 -4.10 -0.90
CA PHE A 52 -0.95 -3.44 -1.05
C PHE A 52 -0.91 -2.46 -2.23
N VAL A 53 -1.70 -2.74 -3.27
CA VAL A 53 -1.79 -1.84 -4.43
C VAL A 53 -2.81 -0.74 -4.15
N LEU A 54 -2.32 0.45 -3.83
CA LEU A 54 -3.11 1.64 -3.50
C LEU A 54 -3.80 2.23 -4.73
N ARG A 55 -3.09 2.31 -5.86
CA ARG A 55 -3.59 2.90 -7.12
C ARG A 55 -3.02 2.17 -8.34
N GLY A 56 -3.80 2.13 -9.42
CA GLY A 56 -3.42 1.53 -10.70
C GLY A 56 -4.65 1.19 -11.54
N ASN A 57 -4.48 1.00 -12.86
CA ASN A 57 -5.56 0.53 -13.76
C ASN A 57 -5.95 -0.92 -13.48
N ARG A 58 -4.98 -1.74 -13.05
CA ARG A 58 -5.17 -3.07 -12.46
C ARG A 58 -4.51 -3.08 -11.09
N LEU A 59 -5.15 -3.68 -10.11
CA LEU A 59 -4.63 -3.78 -8.74
C LEU A 59 -3.69 -4.99 -8.55
N SER A 60 -3.07 -5.46 -9.63
CA SER A 60 -2.12 -6.58 -9.66
C SER A 60 -0.68 -6.08 -9.74
N VAL A 61 0.27 -6.81 -9.15
CA VAL A 61 1.72 -6.57 -9.28
C VAL A 61 2.44 -7.91 -9.15
N GLY A 62 3.49 -8.16 -9.94
CA GLY A 62 4.31 -9.35 -9.72
C GLY A 62 5.10 -9.20 -8.41
N LEU A 63 5.09 -10.20 -7.55
CA LEU A 63 5.95 -10.25 -6.36
C LEU A 63 6.93 -11.39 -6.52
N THR A 64 8.23 -11.10 -6.37
CA THR A 64 9.28 -12.10 -6.36
C THR A 64 10.16 -11.91 -5.14
N VAL A 65 10.36 -12.96 -4.36
CA VAL A 65 11.29 -12.97 -3.22
C VAL A 65 12.42 -13.96 -3.52
N ARG A 66 13.66 -13.49 -3.46
CA ARG A 66 14.89 -14.27 -3.72
C ARG A 66 15.85 -14.15 -2.55
N GLY A 67 16.50 -15.25 -2.17
CA GLY A 67 17.54 -15.24 -1.13
C GLY A 67 17.67 -16.58 -0.41
N PRO A 68 18.39 -16.64 0.72
CA PRO A 68 19.34 -15.62 1.16
C PRO A 68 20.58 -15.61 0.25
N PHE A 69 21.06 -14.42 -0.10
CA PHE A 69 22.36 -14.22 -0.74
C PHE A 69 23.45 -14.09 0.32
N LYS A 70 24.62 -14.66 0.06
CA LYS A 70 25.80 -14.45 0.91
C LYS A 70 26.24 -12.99 0.76
N GLN A 71 26.35 -12.28 1.87
CA GLN A 71 26.75 -10.88 1.91
C GLN A 71 28.17 -10.74 1.32
N GLN A 72 28.28 -10.27 0.08
CA GLN A 72 29.57 -9.81 -0.44
C GLN A 72 29.87 -8.43 0.14
N GLN A 73 31.13 -8.18 0.48
CA GLN A 73 31.64 -6.98 1.17
C GLN A 73 31.33 -5.64 0.47
N ALA A 74 30.68 -5.63 -0.70
CA ALA A 74 30.37 -4.44 -1.49
C ALA A 74 28.88 -4.02 -1.49
N GLY A 75 28.02 -4.60 -0.64
CA GLY A 75 26.67 -4.10 -0.40
C GLY A 75 25.62 -4.40 -1.49
N HIS A 76 25.98 -5.07 -2.58
CA HIS A 76 25.06 -5.57 -3.60
C HIS A 76 25.29 -7.07 -3.83
N PRO A 77 24.23 -7.90 -3.96
CA PRO A 77 24.40 -9.31 -4.28
C PRO A 77 24.94 -9.44 -5.71
N ALA A 78 25.93 -10.31 -5.91
CA ALA A 78 26.37 -10.67 -7.24
C ALA A 78 25.21 -11.32 -8.00
N THR A 79 24.79 -10.70 -9.10
CA THR A 79 23.69 -11.12 -10.01
C THR A 79 23.83 -12.54 -10.57
N SER A 80 24.94 -13.23 -10.30
CA SER A 80 25.25 -14.59 -10.76
C SER A 80 25.09 -15.67 -9.67
N MET A 81 24.74 -15.32 -8.42
CA MET A 81 24.56 -16.33 -7.38
C MET A 81 23.16 -16.93 -7.42
N LYS A 82 23.11 -18.26 -7.51
CA LYS A 82 21.87 -19.05 -7.46
C LYS A 82 21.25 -18.87 -6.08
N ALA A 83 20.07 -18.24 -6.03
CA ALA A 83 19.31 -18.11 -4.79
C ALA A 83 18.90 -19.49 -4.27
N ALA A 84 18.92 -19.69 -2.96
CA ALA A 84 18.48 -20.94 -2.36
C ALA A 84 16.95 -21.06 -2.32
N LEU A 85 16.27 -19.91 -2.24
CA LEU A 85 14.83 -19.76 -2.31
C LEU A 85 14.49 -18.75 -3.43
N GLU A 86 13.62 -19.15 -4.34
CA GLU A 86 13.01 -18.28 -5.33
C GLU A 86 11.51 -18.56 -5.32
N THR A 87 10.75 -17.62 -4.76
CA THR A 87 9.29 -17.66 -4.78
C THR A 87 8.84 -16.53 -5.68
N SER A 88 8.18 -16.88 -6.79
CA SER A 88 7.58 -15.91 -7.71
C SER A 88 6.08 -16.15 -7.74
N GLU A 89 5.32 -15.14 -7.37
CA GLU A 89 3.87 -15.19 -7.39
C GLU A 89 3.36 -13.98 -8.17
N VAL A 90 2.59 -14.26 -9.21
CA VAL A 90 1.83 -13.21 -9.88
C VAL A 90 0.66 -12.91 -8.95
N VAL A 91 0.63 -11.72 -8.37
CA VAL A 91 -0.55 -11.24 -7.62
C VAL A 91 -1.64 -10.96 -8.66
N ALA A 92 -2.31 -12.01 -9.11
CA ALA A 92 -3.42 -11.94 -10.05
C ALA A 92 -4.73 -11.70 -9.29
N GLU A 93 -5.68 -11.06 -9.97
CA GLU A 93 -7.07 -10.99 -9.52
C GLU A 93 -7.55 -12.40 -9.12
N GLN A 94 -8.10 -12.56 -7.91
CA GLN A 94 -8.94 -13.71 -7.63
C GLN A 94 -10.14 -13.66 -8.58
N ASP A 95 -10.09 -14.51 -9.59
CA ASP A 95 -11.20 -14.84 -10.46
C ASP A 95 -12.15 -15.75 -9.67
N GLU A 96 -12.98 -15.17 -8.79
CA GLU A 96 -14.23 -15.80 -8.30
C GLU A 96 -15.08 -14.78 -7.52
N MET A 97 -15.86 -14.03 -8.28
CA MET A 97 -17.33 -13.95 -8.15
C MET A 97 -17.94 -14.02 -6.74
N GLU A 98 -17.66 -13.05 -5.87
CA GLU A 98 -18.68 -12.54 -4.95
C GLU A 98 -18.53 -11.03 -4.81
N HIS A 99 -19.57 -10.33 -5.25
CA HIS A 99 -19.60 -8.89 -5.46
C HIS A 99 -19.68 -8.15 -4.11
N ASP A 100 -18.60 -8.16 -3.33
CA ASP A 100 -18.49 -7.32 -2.14
C ASP A 100 -17.88 -5.95 -2.53
N PRO A 101 -18.68 -4.86 -2.56
CA PRO A 101 -18.19 -3.53 -2.89
C PRO A 101 -17.19 -2.95 -1.87
N SER A 102 -16.81 -3.72 -0.83
CA SER A 102 -15.77 -3.35 0.13
C SER A 102 -14.34 -3.71 -0.31
N MET A 103 -14.12 -4.44 -1.42
CA MET A 103 -12.79 -4.79 -1.92
C MET A 103 -12.09 -3.65 -2.69
N PHE A 104 -11.81 -2.54 -1.99
CA PHE A 104 -10.88 -1.53 -2.50
C PHE A 104 -9.47 -1.80 -1.98
N GLY A 105 -8.61 -2.29 -2.88
CA GLY A 105 -7.21 -2.63 -2.61
C GLY A 105 -7.02 -4.10 -2.29
N GLN A 106 -6.54 -4.88 -3.25
CA GLN A 106 -6.12 -6.26 -2.99
C GLN A 106 -4.84 -6.21 -2.15
N THR A 107 -4.88 -6.91 -1.01
CA THR A 107 -3.70 -7.11 -0.16
C THR A 107 -3.19 -8.51 -0.43
N HIS A 108 -1.99 -8.61 -0.99
CA HIS A 108 -1.32 -9.90 -1.10
C HIS A 108 -0.45 -10.13 0.11
N LYS A 109 -0.43 -11.37 0.61
CA LYS A 109 0.44 -11.77 1.72
C LYS A 109 1.15 -13.04 1.33
N GLN A 110 2.48 -12.99 1.34
CA GLN A 110 3.32 -14.14 1.04
C GLN A 110 4.25 -14.42 2.21
N GLY A 111 4.04 -15.55 2.86
CA GLY A 111 4.92 -16.05 3.91
C GLY A 111 6.12 -16.79 3.33
N PHE A 112 7.29 -16.62 3.94
CA PHE A 112 8.51 -17.37 3.62
C PHE A 112 9.35 -17.58 4.88
N ASN A 113 10.05 -18.71 4.97
CA ASN A 113 10.97 -18.98 6.07
C ASN A 113 12.34 -18.36 5.75
N ALA A 114 12.75 -17.36 6.53
CA ALA A 114 13.97 -16.60 6.31
C ALA A 114 15.12 -17.12 7.18
N ALA A 115 16.24 -17.49 6.54
CA ALA A 115 17.52 -17.78 7.17
C ALA A 115 18.45 -16.56 7.11
N ALA A 116 19.51 -16.51 7.90
CA ALA A 116 20.40 -15.36 7.92
C ALA A 116 21.03 -15.07 6.54
N GLY A 117 20.94 -13.81 6.11
CA GLY A 117 21.49 -13.36 4.84
C GLY A 117 20.70 -12.20 4.24
N VAL A 118 20.98 -11.89 2.97
CA VAL A 118 20.32 -10.78 2.25
C VAL A 118 19.21 -11.36 1.37
N TYR A 119 18.01 -10.81 1.47
CA TYR A 119 16.88 -11.13 0.60
C TYR A 119 16.64 -9.99 -0.38
N GLU A 120 16.28 -10.34 -1.60
CA GLU A 120 15.83 -9.43 -2.65
C GLU A 120 14.32 -9.61 -2.84
N ILE A 121 13.57 -8.53 -2.69
CA ILE A 121 12.12 -8.48 -2.83
C ILE A 121 11.82 -7.56 -4.00
N CYS A 122 11.37 -8.12 -5.12
CA CYS A 122 11.06 -7.37 -6.33
C CYS A 122 9.56 -7.25 -6.56
N LEU A 123 9.13 -6.05 -6.94
CA LEU A 123 7.81 -5.73 -7.42
C LEU A 123 7.90 -5.47 -8.93
N ASP A 124 7.08 -6.18 -9.71
CA ASP A 124 7.13 -6.16 -11.16
C ASP A 124 5.82 -5.62 -11.77
N ASN A 125 5.91 -4.54 -12.55
CA ASN A 125 4.80 -3.93 -13.26
C ASN A 125 4.80 -4.24 -14.77
N SER A 126 5.50 -5.29 -15.22
CA SER A 126 5.49 -5.73 -16.62
C SER A 126 4.28 -6.60 -17.01
N GLY A 127 3.32 -6.79 -16.11
CA GLY A 127 2.16 -7.65 -16.34
C GLY A 127 1.24 -7.12 -17.45
N PRO A 128 0.57 -8.00 -18.23
CA PRO A 128 -0.26 -7.59 -19.35
C PRO A 128 -1.45 -6.72 -18.88
N GLY A 129 -1.52 -5.49 -19.37
CA GLY A 129 -2.66 -4.60 -19.17
C GLY A 129 -3.90 -5.04 -19.95
N VAL A 130 -5.12 -4.78 -19.44
CA VAL A 130 -6.41 -5.08 -20.14
C VAL A 130 -6.47 -4.44 -21.53
N LEU A 131 -5.80 -3.30 -21.69
CA LEU A 131 -5.77 -2.49 -22.91
C LEU A 131 -4.37 -2.42 -23.55
N GLY A 132 -3.50 -3.40 -23.25
CA GLY A 132 -2.19 -3.53 -23.91
C GLY A 132 -1.05 -2.68 -23.37
N SER A 133 -1.27 -1.83 -22.35
CA SER A 133 -0.18 -1.13 -21.66
C SER A 133 -0.41 -1.12 -20.14
N PRO A 134 0.59 -1.51 -19.33
CA PRO A 134 0.51 -1.34 -17.90
C PRO A 134 0.43 0.15 -17.57
N GLY A 135 -0.47 0.52 -16.66
CA GLY A 135 -0.52 1.88 -16.13
C GLY A 135 0.45 2.03 -14.95
N ARG A 136 0.76 3.28 -14.60
CA ARG A 136 1.49 3.61 -13.36
C ARG A 136 0.73 3.07 -12.14
N LYS A 137 1.44 2.45 -11.20
CA LYS A 137 0.89 1.88 -9.96
C LYS A 137 1.52 2.51 -8.72
N LEU A 138 0.72 2.67 -7.68
CA LEU A 138 1.20 3.06 -6.35
C LEU A 138 1.03 1.84 -5.45
N VAL A 139 2.14 1.32 -4.94
CA VAL A 139 2.20 0.08 -4.16
C VAL A 139 2.80 0.38 -2.80
N GLN A 140 2.22 -0.19 -1.76
CA GLN A 140 2.73 -0.14 -0.40
C GLN A 140 3.22 -1.54 -0.03
N LEU A 141 4.52 -1.64 0.25
CA LEU A 141 5.22 -2.85 0.65
C LEU A 141 5.47 -2.82 2.15
N GLN A 142 5.18 -3.91 2.83
CA GLN A 142 5.54 -4.09 4.23
C GLN A 142 6.04 -5.50 4.46
N VAL A 143 7.27 -5.63 4.92
CA VAL A 143 7.78 -6.93 5.39
C VAL A 143 7.61 -6.98 6.90
N ARG A 144 7.06 -8.09 7.38
CA ARG A 144 6.85 -8.34 8.79
C ARG A 144 7.56 -9.63 9.15
N ALA A 145 8.27 -9.62 10.28
CA ALA A 145 8.48 -10.87 10.99
C ALA A 145 7.11 -11.40 11.41
N ASP A 146 6.77 -12.63 11.03
CA ASP A 146 5.45 -13.15 11.33
C ASP A 146 5.30 -13.29 12.83
N ALA A 147 4.51 -12.37 13.37
CA ALA A 147 4.20 -12.33 14.77
C ALA A 147 3.23 -13.44 15.18
N ARG A 148 3.05 -14.54 14.45
CA ARG A 148 2.43 -15.71 15.09
C ARG A 148 3.43 -16.36 16.02
N ILE A 149 4.67 -16.56 15.59
CA ILE A 149 5.74 -17.01 16.48
C ILE A 149 6.15 -15.88 17.44
N THR A 150 6.16 -14.61 17.02
CA THR A 150 6.53 -13.50 17.94
C THR A 150 5.38 -12.94 18.77
N ALA A 151 4.09 -13.10 18.43
CA ALA A 151 2.98 -12.79 19.33
C ALA A 151 2.68 -13.97 20.25
N ASP A 152 2.93 -15.23 19.86
CA ASP A 152 2.94 -16.34 20.82
C ASP A 152 4.17 -16.25 21.72
N ALA A 153 5.34 -15.87 21.21
CA ALA A 153 6.53 -15.63 22.03
C ALA A 153 6.45 -14.32 22.84
N ALA A 154 5.82 -13.26 22.33
CA ALA A 154 5.55 -12.03 23.08
C ALA A 154 4.38 -12.21 24.04
N ALA A 155 3.37 -13.02 23.72
CA ALA A 155 2.34 -13.42 24.67
C ALA A 155 2.95 -14.30 25.75
N ALA A 156 3.81 -15.26 25.41
CA ALA A 156 4.55 -16.08 26.39
C ALA A 156 5.56 -15.25 27.19
N ALA A 157 6.21 -14.25 26.60
CA ALA A 157 7.09 -13.32 27.31
C ALA A 157 6.29 -12.37 28.21
N ARG A 158 5.13 -11.87 27.76
CA ARG A 158 4.18 -11.07 28.53
C ARG A 158 3.54 -11.90 29.65
N GLU A 159 3.29 -13.18 29.42
CA GLU A 159 2.76 -14.12 30.42
C GLU A 159 3.83 -14.47 31.44
N ARG A 160 5.10 -14.62 31.03
CA ARG A 160 6.24 -14.74 31.95
C ARG A 160 6.46 -13.46 32.75
N GLU A 161 6.34 -12.30 32.11
CA GLU A 161 6.51 -10.99 32.77
C GLU A 161 5.34 -10.68 33.70
N SER A 162 4.10 -10.99 33.32
CA SER A 162 2.93 -10.87 34.18
C SER A 162 2.97 -11.89 35.32
N ALA A 163 3.42 -13.12 35.08
CA ALA A 163 3.67 -14.11 36.13
C ALA A 163 4.79 -13.66 37.09
N ARG A 164 5.83 -13.01 36.57
CA ARG A 164 6.94 -12.47 37.38
C ARG A 164 6.49 -11.26 38.20
N LEU A 165 5.67 -10.38 37.64
CA LEU A 165 5.04 -9.27 38.33
C LEU A 165 4.04 -9.76 39.38
N ALA A 166 3.20 -10.75 39.06
CA ALA A 166 2.29 -11.39 40.00
C ALA A 166 3.02 -12.11 41.14
N ALA A 167 4.13 -12.80 40.84
CA ALA A 167 4.99 -13.41 41.85
C ALA A 167 5.68 -12.37 42.73
N SER A 168 6.11 -11.23 42.17
CA SER A 168 6.66 -10.12 42.95
C SER A 168 5.61 -9.42 43.83
N ALA A 169 4.37 -9.29 43.35
CA ALA A 169 3.25 -8.78 44.12
C ALA A 169 2.82 -9.75 45.23
N ALA A 170 2.89 -11.05 44.98
CA ALA A 170 2.66 -12.08 45.99
C ALA A 170 3.77 -12.14 47.05
N ALA A 171 5.03 -11.91 46.66
CA ALA A 171 6.15 -11.77 47.60
C ALA A 171 6.08 -10.47 48.43
N ALA A 172 5.54 -9.39 47.86
CA ALA A 172 5.33 -8.12 48.57
C ALA A 172 4.19 -8.18 49.61
N LYS A 173 3.24 -9.11 49.49
CA LYS A 173 2.17 -9.34 50.49
C LYS A 173 2.65 -9.80 51.87
N GLY A 174 3.95 -10.09 52.02
CA GLY A 174 4.59 -10.37 53.31
C GLY A 174 5.08 -9.13 54.08
N ALA A 175 4.98 -7.92 53.52
CA ALA A 175 5.46 -6.68 54.15
C ALA A 175 4.29 -5.75 54.54
N PRO A 176 4.36 -5.07 55.71
CA PRO A 176 3.22 -4.36 56.27
C PRO A 176 2.87 -3.05 55.54
N ALA A 177 1.58 -2.90 55.22
CA ALA A 177 0.78 -1.70 54.92
C ALA A 177 1.15 -0.77 53.74
N ALA A 178 2.40 -0.69 53.28
CA ALA A 178 2.80 0.21 52.18
C ALA A 178 2.71 -0.41 50.77
N THR A 179 2.39 -1.70 50.67
CA THR A 179 2.44 -2.48 49.42
C THR A 179 1.11 -2.61 48.70
N ASP A 180 -0.02 -2.31 49.35
CA ASP A 180 -1.35 -2.42 48.73
C ASP A 180 -1.57 -1.35 47.64
N ASP A 181 -1.04 -0.13 47.85
CA ASP A 181 -1.14 0.96 46.87
C ASP A 181 -0.31 0.68 45.60
N LEU A 182 0.83 0.01 45.74
CA LEU A 182 1.68 -0.41 44.62
C LEU A 182 1.00 -1.49 43.76
N GLY A 183 0.28 -2.42 44.38
CA GLY A 183 -0.51 -3.43 43.67
C GLY A 183 -1.67 -2.82 42.88
N ALA A 184 -2.36 -1.84 43.45
CA ALA A 184 -3.43 -1.11 42.78
C ALA A 184 -2.92 -0.33 41.54
N LEU A 185 -1.77 0.35 41.67
CA LEU A 185 -1.11 1.07 40.57
C LEU A 185 -0.67 0.14 39.43
N ALA A 186 -0.06 -1.01 39.75
CA ALA A 186 0.34 -1.98 38.74
C ALA A 186 -0.85 -2.48 37.91
N THR A 187 -1.98 -2.72 38.58
CA THR A 187 -3.22 -3.16 37.93
C THR A 187 -3.80 -2.06 37.03
N GLN A 188 -3.74 -0.80 37.45
CA GLN A 188 -4.17 0.34 36.62
C GLN A 188 -3.28 0.53 35.39
N LEU A 189 -1.96 0.38 35.52
CA LEU A 189 -1.02 0.49 34.40
C LEU A 189 -1.25 -0.62 33.35
N LEU A 190 -1.49 -1.86 33.79
CA LEU A 190 -1.82 -2.96 32.87
C LEU A 190 -3.12 -2.70 32.10
N ARG A 191 -4.13 -2.14 32.77
CA ARG A 191 -5.40 -1.77 32.13
C ARG A 191 -5.22 -0.65 31.11
N LEU A 192 -4.49 0.42 31.46
CA LEU A 192 -4.21 1.53 30.54
C LEU A 192 -3.45 1.06 29.30
N ARG A 193 -2.50 0.13 29.47
CA ARG A 193 -1.76 -0.44 28.36
C ARG A 193 -2.66 -1.25 27.41
N ALA A 194 -3.58 -2.05 27.96
CA ALA A 194 -4.56 -2.78 27.16
C ALA A 194 -5.51 -1.83 26.41
N GLU A 195 -5.92 -0.73 27.03
CA GLU A 195 -6.74 0.30 26.40
C GLU A 195 -5.99 1.03 25.28
N LEU A 196 -4.70 1.35 25.46
CA LEU A 196 -3.86 1.95 24.42
C LEU A 196 -3.68 1.02 23.21
N ASP A 197 -3.36 -0.26 23.44
CA ASP A 197 -3.23 -1.25 22.36
C ASP A 197 -4.54 -1.36 21.55
N ALA A 198 -5.70 -1.29 22.22
CA ALA A 198 -7.00 -1.30 21.57
C ALA A 198 -7.27 -0.02 20.74
N VAL A 199 -6.80 1.14 21.21
CA VAL A 199 -6.90 2.42 20.47
C VAL A 199 -6.00 2.39 19.24
N ASP A 200 -4.77 1.92 19.35
CA ASP A 200 -3.83 1.85 18.22
C ASP A 200 -4.35 0.92 17.12
N ALA A 201 -4.89 -0.25 17.49
CA ALA A 201 -5.52 -1.16 16.55
C ALA A 201 -6.72 -0.52 15.83
N LYS A 202 -7.52 0.30 16.53
CA LYS A 202 -8.63 1.06 15.92
C LYS A 202 -8.12 2.14 14.98
N GLN A 203 -7.12 2.93 15.40
CA GLN A 203 -6.55 3.99 14.56
C GLN A 203 -5.92 3.43 13.28
N ALA A 204 -5.23 2.30 13.35
CA ALA A 204 -4.67 1.64 12.17
C ALA A 204 -5.76 1.26 11.16
N ARG A 205 -6.91 0.74 11.63
CA ARG A 205 -8.06 0.41 10.79
C ARG A 205 -8.70 1.67 10.19
N GLU A 206 -8.87 2.73 10.99
CA GLU A 206 -9.45 3.99 10.51
C GLU A 206 -8.56 4.68 9.49
N ARG A 207 -7.25 4.74 9.70
CA ARG A 207 -6.29 5.27 8.72
C ARG A 207 -6.38 4.52 7.40
N ARG A 208 -6.48 3.18 7.46
CA ARG A 208 -6.65 2.34 6.27
C ARG A 208 -7.96 2.66 5.55
N ARG A 209 -9.06 2.78 6.29
CA ARG A 209 -10.37 3.14 5.74
C ARG A 209 -10.37 4.54 5.11
N LEU A 210 -9.74 5.53 5.75
CA LEU A 210 -9.62 6.89 5.23
C LEU A 210 -8.76 6.96 3.97
N ALA A 211 -7.65 6.22 3.93
CA ALA A 211 -6.81 6.12 2.74
C ALA A 211 -7.62 5.58 1.54
N VAL A 212 -8.44 4.55 1.78
CA VAL A 212 -9.34 3.98 0.77
C VAL A 212 -10.41 4.99 0.33
N HIS A 213 -11.10 5.65 1.25
CA HIS A 213 -12.12 6.65 0.90
C HIS A 213 -11.53 7.81 0.10
N SER A 214 -10.38 8.36 0.51
CA SER A 214 -9.71 9.44 -0.21
C SER A 214 -9.29 9.05 -1.63
N ALA A 215 -8.90 7.79 -1.85
CA ALA A 215 -8.57 7.29 -3.18
C ALA A 215 -9.81 7.13 -4.07
N SER A 216 -10.95 6.70 -3.49
CA SER A 216 -12.22 6.58 -4.21
C SER A 216 -12.80 7.95 -4.59
N GLU A 217 -12.76 8.92 -3.67
CA GLU A 217 -13.25 10.29 -3.92
C GLU A 217 -12.46 10.99 -5.03
N GLN A 218 -11.12 10.82 -5.07
CA GLN A 218 -10.30 11.40 -6.14
C GLN A 218 -10.64 10.83 -7.53
N ARG A 219 -11.01 9.55 -7.63
CA ARG A 219 -11.46 8.95 -8.90
C ARG A 219 -12.85 9.44 -9.29
N ALA A 220 -13.77 9.52 -8.34
CA ALA A 220 -15.12 10.02 -8.58
C ALA A 220 -15.10 11.49 -9.02
N SER A 221 -14.31 12.34 -8.35
CA SER A 221 -14.22 13.76 -8.70
C SER A 221 -13.56 13.98 -10.07
N ALA A 222 -12.52 13.20 -10.41
CA ALA A 222 -11.88 13.26 -11.71
C ALA A 222 -12.83 12.87 -12.87
N GLY A 223 -13.63 11.81 -12.68
CA GLY A 223 -14.63 11.40 -13.69
C GLY A 223 -15.71 12.46 -13.91
N MET A 224 -16.16 13.11 -12.83
CA MET A 224 -17.19 14.15 -12.90
C MET A 224 -16.71 15.40 -13.65
N MET A 225 -15.46 15.82 -13.42
CA MET A 225 -14.86 16.94 -14.15
C MET A 225 -14.65 16.63 -15.64
N LEU A 226 -14.20 15.41 -15.97
CA LEU A 226 -13.97 15.00 -17.35
C LEU A 226 -15.28 14.92 -18.15
N GLY A 227 -16.36 14.43 -17.52
CA GLY A 227 -17.69 14.37 -18.14
C GLY A 227 -18.21 15.75 -18.53
N SER A 228 -18.14 16.72 -17.60
CA SER A 228 -18.59 18.10 -17.87
C SER A 228 -17.73 18.81 -18.92
N ALA A 229 -16.41 18.56 -18.92
CA ALA A 229 -15.52 19.10 -19.95
C ALA A 229 -15.84 18.55 -21.34
N LEU A 230 -16.07 17.24 -21.46
CA LEU A 230 -16.43 16.60 -22.72
C LEU A 230 -17.80 17.08 -23.23
N GLU A 231 -18.77 17.21 -22.34
CA GLU A 231 -20.08 17.77 -22.67
C GLU A 231 -19.98 19.20 -23.22
N THR A 232 -19.17 20.05 -22.57
CA THR A 232 -18.91 21.42 -23.05
C THR A 232 -18.27 21.45 -24.43
N LEU A 233 -17.31 20.56 -24.69
CA LEU A 233 -16.68 20.43 -26.02
C LEU A 233 -17.69 19.97 -27.08
N VAL A 234 -18.59 19.03 -26.76
CA VAL A 234 -19.65 18.58 -27.66
C VAL A 234 -20.61 19.73 -28.00
N PHE A 235 -21.02 20.53 -27.01
CA PHE A 235 -21.88 21.70 -27.24
C PHE A 235 -21.22 22.75 -28.14
N ILE A 236 -19.94 23.07 -27.90
CA ILE A 236 -19.18 23.98 -28.76
C ILE A 236 -19.06 23.41 -30.18
N GLY A 237 -18.74 22.12 -30.30
CA GLY A 237 -18.66 21.44 -31.60
C GLY A 237 -19.96 21.47 -32.39
N ALA A 238 -21.09 21.20 -31.73
CA ALA A 238 -22.42 21.29 -32.33
C ALA A 238 -22.75 22.72 -32.80
N GLY A 239 -22.39 23.74 -32.01
CA GLY A 239 -22.57 25.15 -32.39
C GLY A 239 -21.75 25.54 -33.63
N VAL A 240 -20.48 25.15 -33.68
CA VAL A 240 -19.62 25.39 -34.87
C VAL A 240 -20.17 24.67 -36.10
N PHE A 241 -20.65 23.44 -35.95
CA PHE A 241 -21.26 22.67 -37.03
C PHE A 241 -22.51 23.36 -37.58
N GLN A 242 -23.41 23.85 -36.71
CA GLN A 242 -24.61 24.59 -37.12
C GLN A 242 -24.25 25.84 -37.94
N VAL A 243 -23.28 26.65 -37.46
CA VAL A 243 -22.84 27.86 -38.17
C VAL A 243 -22.23 27.51 -39.54
N ALA A 244 -21.38 26.49 -39.60
CA ALA A 244 -20.76 26.05 -40.85
C ALA A 244 -21.78 25.52 -41.86
N PHE A 245 -22.80 24.79 -41.37
CA PHE A 245 -23.88 24.27 -42.21
C PHE A 245 -24.71 25.40 -42.81
N ILE A 246 -25.11 26.39 -42.00
CA ILE A 246 -25.86 27.58 -42.46
C ILE A 246 -25.03 28.37 -43.48
N ALA A 247 -23.74 28.60 -43.21
CA ALA A 247 -22.85 29.30 -44.13
C ALA A 247 -22.71 28.57 -45.48
N ARG A 248 -22.59 27.23 -45.46
CA ARG A 248 -22.56 26.40 -46.67
C ARG A 248 -23.88 26.50 -47.45
N TRP A 249 -25.01 26.42 -46.75
CA TRP A 249 -26.34 26.50 -47.34
C TRP A 249 -26.55 27.80 -48.11
N PHE A 250 -26.19 28.95 -47.52
CA PHE A 250 -26.31 30.24 -48.18
C PHE A 250 -25.32 30.43 -49.34
N ARG A 251 -24.10 29.91 -49.24
CA ARG A 251 -23.14 29.92 -50.37
C ARG A 251 -23.63 29.14 -51.58
N GLY A 252 -24.27 27.99 -51.37
CA GLY A 252 -24.88 27.21 -52.46
C GLY A 252 -26.00 27.95 -53.18
N ARG A 253 -26.71 28.84 -52.48
CA ARG A 253 -27.80 29.64 -53.05
C ARG A 253 -27.33 30.93 -53.71
N ALA A 254 -26.23 31.52 -53.24
CA ALA A 254 -25.64 32.74 -53.81
C ALA A 254 -24.89 32.51 -55.13
N GLY A 255 -24.39 31.30 -55.40
CA GLY A 255 -23.67 30.96 -56.64
C GLY A 255 -24.52 30.60 -57.85
N GLY A 256 -25.83 30.39 -57.69
CA GLY A 256 -26.74 29.94 -58.77
C GLY A 256 -27.53 31.05 -59.48
N GLY A 257 -27.35 32.32 -59.10
CA GLY A 257 -28.19 33.43 -59.55
C GLY A 257 -27.54 34.44 -60.52
N ALA A 258 -26.29 34.24 -60.94
CA ALA A 258 -25.57 35.19 -61.78
C ALA A 258 -25.07 34.53 -63.07
N GLY A 259 -25.97 34.26 -64.02
CA GLY A 259 -25.54 33.99 -65.39
C GLY A 259 -26.46 33.10 -66.22
N SER A 260 -27.69 33.53 -66.53
CA SER A 260 -28.30 33.20 -67.83
C SER A 260 -29.54 34.06 -68.09
N ALA A 261 -29.31 35.37 -68.31
CA ALA A 261 -30.29 36.22 -68.97
C ALA A 261 -29.61 36.79 -70.23
N ARG A 262 -29.21 35.91 -71.15
CA ARG A 262 -28.76 36.32 -72.49
C ARG A 262 -29.97 36.15 -73.40
N GLY A 263 -30.68 37.26 -73.58
CA GLY A 263 -31.89 37.34 -74.39
C GLY A 263 -31.61 37.00 -75.85
N THR A 264 -32.51 36.21 -76.42
CA THR A 264 -32.67 36.03 -77.86
C THR A 264 -34.13 36.33 -78.20
N HIS A 265 -34.45 37.61 -78.32
CA HIS A 265 -35.63 38.05 -79.06
C HIS A 265 -35.18 38.34 -80.50
N GLN A 266 -35.36 37.34 -81.36
CA GLN A 266 -35.26 37.49 -82.81
C GLN A 266 -36.69 37.61 -83.32
N TRP A 267 -37.09 38.82 -83.73
CA TRP A 267 -38.35 39.07 -84.42
C TRP A 267 -38.05 39.13 -85.93
N ALA A 268 -38.88 38.42 -86.70
CA ALA A 268 -38.87 38.36 -88.16
C ALA A 268 -39.80 39.42 -88.76
#